data_AF-A0A9W9FWB6-F1
#
_entry.id   AF-A0A9W9FWB6-F1
#
_cell.length_a   1.000
_cell.length_b   1.000
_cell.length_c   1.000
_cell.angle_alpha   90.00
_cell.angle_beta   90.00
_cell.angle_gamma   90.00
#
_symmetry.space_group_name_H-M   'P 1'
#
loop_
_entity.id
_entity.type
_entity.pdbx_description
1 polymer ?
#
loop_
_entity_poly.entity_id
_entity_poly.type
_entity_poly.pdbx_seq_one_letter_code
_entity_poly.pdbx_strand_id
1 'polypeptide(L)'
;MHGVFQIVSTSSSSSLDSTAYAYVTGGSVEETNGTYPLIFAANIQAYIYLTSVELSIKSKLLANISADSECGQSGSNSANATIFLTDLTVEGDVYLDDDSGVSLYLKNSHWTGALNPDKGSGTANVYLDANSTWSLSGDSKANVVGQKRSGSSIHREDYHLGYEKKATKW
;
A
#
# COMPACT_ATOMS: atom_id res chain seq x y z
N MET A 1 -16.57 3.36 11.08
CA MET A 1 -17.16 3.67 9.76
C MET A 1 -17.01 2.43 8.88
N HIS A 2 -18.02 2.04 8.13
CA HIS A 2 -17.85 1.01 7.09
C HIS A 2 -17.54 1.73 5.78
N GLY A 3 -16.46 1.38 5.11
CA GLY A 3 -16.08 2.10 3.90
C GLY A 3 -14.78 1.60 3.28
N VAL A 4 -14.69 1.83 1.98
CA VAL A 4 -13.49 1.66 1.15
C VAL A 4 -13.10 3.04 0.65
N PHE A 5 -11.80 3.32 0.56
CA PHE A 5 -11.28 4.50 -0.11
C PHE A 5 -11.08 4.20 -1.59
N GLN A 6 -11.94 4.78 -2.44
CA GLN A 6 -11.73 4.79 -3.89
C GLN A 6 -11.17 6.15 -4.30
N ILE A 7 -9.93 6.15 -4.79
CA ILE A 7 -9.21 7.36 -5.19
C ILE A 7 -8.88 7.22 -6.68
N VAL A 8 -9.71 7.82 -7.53
CA VAL A 8 -9.63 7.61 -8.99
C VAL A 8 -9.62 8.95 -9.71
N SER A 9 -8.72 9.11 -10.68
CA SER A 9 -8.87 10.15 -11.71
C SER A 9 -9.58 9.57 -12.92
N THR A 10 -10.53 10.32 -13.48
CA THR A 10 -11.16 10.00 -14.77
C THR A 10 -10.52 10.75 -15.93
N SER A 11 -9.40 11.45 -15.70
CA SER A 11 -8.65 12.13 -16.75
C SER A 11 -8.15 11.12 -17.79
N SER A 12 -8.42 11.39 -19.07
CA SER A 12 -7.96 10.57 -20.20
C SER A 12 -6.48 10.78 -20.54
N SER A 13 -5.74 11.55 -19.75
CA SER A 13 -4.31 11.77 -19.92
C SER A 13 -3.53 10.62 -19.29
N SER A 14 -2.50 10.14 -20.00
CA SER A 14 -1.55 9.15 -19.49
C SER A 14 -0.57 9.74 -18.46
N SER A 15 -0.66 11.03 -18.17
CA SER A 15 0.11 11.75 -17.17
C SER A 15 -0.67 11.83 -15.85
N LEU A 16 0.02 11.55 -14.73
CA LEU A 16 -0.48 11.68 -13.36
C LEU A 16 -0.56 13.17 -12.94
N ASP A 17 -1.30 13.97 -13.69
CA ASP A 17 -1.40 15.43 -13.48
C ASP A 17 -2.33 15.79 -12.32
N SER A 18 -3.08 14.81 -11.84
CA SER A 18 -4.01 14.95 -10.71
C SER A 18 -3.42 14.32 -9.46
N THR A 19 -3.44 15.08 -8.37
CA THR A 19 -3.04 14.61 -7.04
C THR A 19 -4.23 14.57 -6.11
N ALA A 20 -4.39 13.46 -5.39
CA ALA A 20 -5.41 13.30 -4.36
C ALA A 20 -4.76 13.08 -2.99
N TYR A 21 -5.41 13.59 -1.94
CA TYR A 21 -5.01 13.41 -0.56
C TYR A 21 -6.16 12.83 0.25
N ALA A 22 -5.88 11.81 1.06
CA ALA A 22 -6.83 11.24 2.01
C ALA A 22 -6.20 11.23 3.41
N TYR A 23 -6.96 11.65 4.41
CA TYR A 23 -6.52 11.71 5.81
C TYR A 23 -7.56 11.02 6.69
N VAL A 24 -7.11 10.07 7.51
CA VAL A 24 -7.91 9.38 8.51
C VAL A 24 -7.13 9.39 9.81
N THR A 25 -7.70 10.02 10.83
CA THR A 25 -7.05 10.16 12.14
C THR A 25 -8.00 9.70 13.24
N GLY A 26 -7.57 8.72 14.03
CA GLY A 26 -8.39 8.16 15.10
C GLY A 26 -9.55 7.29 14.59
N GLY A 27 -10.32 6.74 15.54
CA GLY A 27 -11.52 5.97 15.25
C GLY A 27 -11.23 4.64 14.54
N SER A 28 -12.22 4.15 13.80
CA SER A 28 -12.14 2.87 13.08
C SER A 28 -12.72 2.93 11.67
N VAL A 29 -12.06 2.20 10.76
CA VAL A 29 -12.53 1.95 9.39
C VAL A 29 -12.59 0.45 9.15
N GLU A 30 -13.71 0.00 8.61
CA GLU A 30 -13.96 -1.41 8.34
C GLU A 30 -14.40 -1.63 6.88
N GLU A 31 -13.66 -2.47 6.16
CA GLU A 31 -14.10 -3.09 4.92
C GLU A 31 -14.87 -4.37 5.28
N THR A 32 -16.20 -4.35 5.12
CA THR A 32 -17.10 -5.43 5.59
C THR A 32 -17.54 -6.40 4.51
N ASN A 33 -17.39 -6.03 3.23
CA ASN A 33 -17.91 -6.80 2.11
C ASN A 33 -17.02 -8.01 1.78
N GLY A 34 -15.75 -7.96 2.17
CA GLY A 34 -14.78 -9.02 1.91
C GLY A 34 -14.36 -9.13 0.46
N THR A 35 -14.71 -8.15 -0.37
CA THR A 35 -14.54 -8.21 -1.83
C THR A 35 -13.50 -7.20 -2.32
N TYR A 36 -13.52 -5.98 -1.77
CA TYR A 36 -12.74 -4.87 -2.29
C TYR A 36 -11.52 -4.58 -1.42
N PRO A 37 -10.44 -4.03 -1.99
CA PRO A 37 -9.35 -3.49 -1.19
C PRO A 37 -9.85 -2.33 -0.33
N LEU A 38 -9.24 -2.11 0.83
CA LEU A 38 -9.54 -0.93 1.63
C LEU A 38 -9.13 0.36 0.89
N ILE A 39 -8.03 0.33 0.13
CA ILE A 39 -7.56 1.43 -0.70
C ILE A 39 -7.52 0.97 -2.16
N PHE A 40 -8.28 1.64 -3.01
CA PHE A 40 -8.18 1.51 -4.46
C PHE A 40 -7.65 2.82 -5.05
N ALA A 41 -6.58 2.76 -5.83
CA ALA A 41 -6.06 3.91 -6.57
C ALA A 41 -5.84 3.59 -8.04
N ALA A 42 -6.39 4.42 -8.92
CA ALA A 42 -6.27 4.31 -10.37
C ALA A 42 -6.09 5.68 -11.01
N ASN A 43 -5.21 5.78 -12.02
CA ASN A 43 -4.98 6.98 -12.83
C ASN A 43 -4.58 8.22 -12.03
N ILE A 44 -3.95 8.07 -10.86
CA ILE A 44 -3.79 9.17 -9.90
C ILE A 44 -2.43 9.12 -9.18
N GLN A 45 -1.92 10.29 -8.81
CA GLN A 45 -0.94 10.41 -7.74
C GLN A 45 -1.69 10.56 -6.40
N ALA A 46 -1.69 9.53 -5.56
CA ALA A 46 -2.40 9.54 -4.29
C ALA A 46 -1.45 9.63 -3.08
N TYR A 47 -1.83 10.42 -2.09
CA TYR A 47 -1.19 10.47 -0.78
C TYR A 47 -2.23 10.13 0.29
N ILE A 48 -2.05 9.01 0.99
CA ILE A 48 -2.99 8.51 1.98
C ILE A 48 -2.30 8.49 3.34
N TYR A 49 -2.92 9.13 4.33
CA TYR A 49 -2.44 9.23 5.70
C TYR A 49 -3.42 8.55 6.65
N LEU A 50 -3.01 7.42 7.22
CA LEU A 50 -3.76 6.68 8.24
C LEU A 50 -3.00 6.82 9.57
N THR A 51 -3.59 7.51 10.53
CA THR A 51 -2.96 7.85 11.82
C THR A 51 -3.81 7.40 12.97
N SER A 52 -3.29 6.52 13.83
CA SER A 52 -3.97 6.03 15.04
C SER A 52 -5.40 5.52 14.76
N VAL A 53 -5.60 4.85 13.62
CA VAL A 53 -6.89 4.32 13.18
C VAL A 53 -6.91 2.80 13.34
N GLU A 54 -8.01 2.26 13.86
CA GLU A 54 -8.27 0.83 13.87
C GLU A 54 -8.81 0.39 12.51
N LEU A 55 -8.09 -0.52 11.84
CA LEU A 55 -8.47 -1.03 10.52
C LEU A 55 -8.91 -2.49 10.62
N SER A 56 -10.07 -2.79 10.06
CA SER A 56 -10.55 -4.17 9.88
C SER A 56 -10.86 -4.39 8.40
N ILE A 57 -10.15 -5.32 7.76
CA ILE A 57 -10.22 -5.52 6.32
C ILE A 57 -10.61 -6.97 6.05
N LYS A 58 -11.89 -7.22 5.80
CA LYS A 58 -12.39 -8.59 5.62
C LYS A 58 -11.83 -9.24 4.36
N SER A 59 -11.61 -8.46 3.31
CA SER A 59 -11.03 -8.93 2.04
C SER A 59 -9.57 -9.35 2.17
N LYS A 60 -8.89 -8.93 3.26
CA LYS A 60 -7.43 -9.03 3.42
C LYS A 60 -6.65 -8.31 2.31
N LEU A 61 -7.27 -7.34 1.64
CA LEU A 61 -6.64 -6.51 0.64
C LEU A 61 -6.50 -5.09 1.20
N LEU A 62 -5.30 -4.72 1.64
CA LEU A 62 -5.02 -3.37 2.11
C LEU A 62 -5.11 -2.37 0.97
N ALA A 63 -4.44 -2.66 -0.14
CA ALA A 63 -4.44 -1.77 -1.29
C ALA A 63 -4.37 -2.53 -2.63
N ASN A 64 -5.05 -1.97 -3.64
CA ASN A 64 -4.86 -2.31 -5.04
C ASN A 64 -4.56 -1.01 -5.82
N ILE A 65 -3.36 -0.94 -6.39
CA ILE A 65 -2.88 0.19 -7.17
C ILE A 65 -2.73 -0.28 -8.62
N SER A 66 -3.78 -0.13 -9.41
CA SER A 66 -3.78 -0.61 -10.79
C SER A 66 -4.61 0.30 -11.69
N ALA A 67 -4.33 0.19 -12.99
CA ALA A 67 -5.08 0.79 -14.07
C ALA A 67 -6.45 0.13 -14.28
N ASP A 68 -6.80 -0.91 -13.51
CA ASP A 68 -8.00 -1.70 -13.77
C ASP A 68 -9.26 -0.85 -13.61
N SER A 69 -9.97 -0.75 -14.73
CA SER A 69 -11.17 0.03 -14.89
C SER A 69 -12.38 -0.74 -14.38
N GLU A 70 -12.56 -0.86 -13.07
CA GLU A 70 -13.92 -1.08 -12.55
C GLU A 70 -14.77 0.21 -12.67
N CYS A 71 -14.16 1.38 -12.91
CA CYS A 71 -14.83 2.70 -12.88
C CYS A 71 -14.32 3.74 -13.92
N GLY A 72 -13.82 3.34 -15.11
CA GLY A 72 -13.32 4.30 -16.10
C GLY A 72 -13.00 3.73 -17.48
N GLN A 73 -12.58 4.56 -18.44
CA GLN A 73 -12.11 4.08 -19.75
C GLN A 73 -10.74 3.41 -19.61
N SER A 74 -10.59 2.20 -20.15
CA SER A 74 -9.30 1.54 -20.33
C SER A 74 -8.38 2.41 -21.18
N GLY A 75 -7.34 2.94 -20.55
CA GLY A 75 -6.25 3.72 -21.13
C GLY A 75 -4.97 3.48 -20.32
N SER A 76 -3.83 3.96 -20.83
CA SER A 76 -2.45 3.73 -20.36
C SER A 76 -2.12 4.27 -18.94
N ASN A 77 -3.07 4.22 -18.01
CA ASN A 77 -3.10 5.08 -16.85
C ASN A 77 -2.75 4.29 -15.59
N SER A 78 -1.47 4.31 -15.23
CA SER A 78 -0.99 3.77 -13.96
C SER A 78 -1.45 4.60 -12.76
N ALA A 79 -1.21 4.12 -11.55
CA ALA A 79 -1.34 4.93 -10.34
C ALA A 79 -0.05 4.90 -9.52
N ASN A 80 0.23 6.01 -8.84
CA ASN A 80 1.29 6.08 -7.83
C ASN A 80 0.69 6.44 -6.48
N ALA A 81 0.76 5.52 -5.52
CA ALA A 81 0.25 5.74 -4.18
C ALA A 81 1.38 5.84 -3.16
N THR A 82 1.34 6.87 -2.33
CA THR A 82 2.15 6.98 -1.13
C THR A 82 1.25 6.83 0.08
N ILE A 83 1.44 5.75 0.84
CA ILE A 83 0.60 5.42 2.01
C ILE A 83 1.45 5.54 3.27
N PHE A 84 1.02 6.39 4.19
CA PHE A 84 1.61 6.59 5.50
C PHE A 84 0.75 5.87 6.55
N LEU A 85 1.35 4.87 7.19
CA LEU A 85 0.79 4.17 8.35
C LEU A 85 1.50 4.70 9.59
N THR A 86 0.75 5.36 10.48
CA THR A 86 1.31 5.98 11.69
C THR A 86 0.53 5.52 12.92
N ASP A 87 1.23 4.97 13.92
CA ASP A 87 0.65 4.51 15.19
C ASP A 87 -0.52 3.51 15.03
N LEU A 88 -0.40 2.53 14.11
CA LEU A 88 -1.44 1.53 13.88
C LEU A 88 -0.90 0.14 13.56
N THR A 89 -1.76 -0.86 13.74
CA THR A 89 -1.53 -2.23 13.28
C THR A 89 -2.54 -2.56 12.19
N VAL A 90 -2.10 -3.14 11.07
CA VAL A 90 -2.98 -3.49 9.95
C VAL A 90 -2.57 -4.81 9.32
N GLU A 91 -3.57 -5.57 8.90
CA GLU A 91 -3.41 -6.79 8.11
C GLU A 91 -4.06 -6.60 6.74
N GLY A 92 -3.32 -6.96 5.69
CA GLY A 92 -3.83 -7.01 4.33
C GLY A 92 -2.73 -6.87 3.31
N ASP A 93 -2.90 -7.56 2.18
CA ASP A 93 -1.95 -7.60 1.08
C ASP A 93 -2.05 -6.33 0.23
N VAL A 94 -0.96 -6.03 -0.48
CA VAL A 94 -0.87 -4.89 -1.40
C VAL A 94 -0.52 -5.38 -2.80
N TYR A 95 -1.41 -5.08 -3.75
CA TYR A 95 -1.26 -5.43 -5.16
C TYR A 95 -1.04 -4.17 -6.00
N LEU A 96 -0.25 -4.34 -7.05
CA LEU A 96 -0.06 -3.33 -8.09
C LEU A 96 0.18 -4.01 -9.43
N ASP A 97 -0.29 -3.37 -10.51
CA ASP A 97 0.01 -3.80 -11.87
C ASP A 97 1.41 -3.36 -12.31
N ASP A 98 1.76 -3.73 -13.55
CA ASP A 98 3.11 -3.60 -14.11
C ASP A 98 3.59 -2.15 -14.27
N ASP A 99 2.66 -1.21 -14.43
CA ASP A 99 2.94 0.20 -14.70
C ASP A 99 2.72 1.12 -13.47
N SER A 100 2.15 0.58 -12.40
CA SER A 100 1.84 1.32 -11.16
C SER A 100 2.97 1.28 -10.13
N GLY A 101 2.81 2.11 -9.10
CA GLY A 101 3.77 2.21 -8.01
C GLY A 101 3.14 2.45 -6.65
N VAL A 102 3.77 1.90 -5.62
CA VAL A 102 3.39 2.09 -4.22
C VAL A 102 4.61 2.35 -3.35
N SER A 103 4.50 3.31 -2.45
CA SER A 103 5.45 3.51 -1.36
C SER A 103 4.73 3.47 -0.01
N LEU A 104 5.06 2.47 0.80
CA LEU A 104 4.55 2.28 2.16
C LEU A 104 5.54 2.85 3.18
N TYR A 105 5.07 3.76 4.02
CA TYR A 105 5.83 4.33 5.11
C TYR A 105 5.22 3.94 6.45
N LEU A 106 5.91 3.10 7.20
CA LEU A 106 5.51 2.67 8.54
C LEU A 106 6.27 3.51 9.57
N LYS A 107 5.49 4.18 10.42
CA LYS A 107 5.97 4.96 11.56
C LYS A 107 5.30 4.45 12.83
N ASN A 108 6.08 3.86 13.74
CA ASN A 108 5.56 3.18 14.92
C ASN A 108 4.35 2.27 14.58
N SER A 109 4.46 1.51 13.50
CA SER A 109 3.34 0.76 12.92
C SER A 109 3.74 -0.66 12.56
N HIS A 110 2.77 -1.57 12.61
CA HIS A 110 2.98 -2.99 12.34
C HIS A 110 2.05 -3.44 11.21
N TRP A 111 2.64 -3.88 10.11
CA TRP A 111 1.89 -4.37 8.96
C TRP A 111 2.12 -5.86 8.79
N THR A 112 1.04 -6.62 8.66
CA THR A 112 1.06 -8.02 8.22
C THR A 112 0.47 -8.11 6.83
N GLY A 113 1.24 -8.54 5.83
CA GLY A 113 0.77 -8.59 4.46
C GLY A 113 1.86 -8.99 3.46
N ALA A 114 1.43 -9.44 2.28
CA ALA A 114 2.28 -9.69 1.14
C ALA A 114 2.33 -8.44 0.26
N LEU A 115 3.51 -8.13 -0.28
CA LEU A 115 3.71 -7.05 -1.24
C LEU A 115 3.92 -7.62 -2.63
N ASN A 116 2.95 -7.37 -3.52
CA ASN A 116 2.97 -7.80 -4.90
C ASN A 116 3.28 -9.30 -5.08
N PRO A 117 2.52 -10.21 -4.44
CA PRO A 117 2.80 -11.65 -4.47
C PRO A 117 2.70 -12.27 -5.88
N ASP A 118 1.92 -11.65 -6.77
CA ASP A 118 1.77 -12.07 -8.18
C ASP A 118 2.95 -11.65 -9.08
N LYS A 119 3.95 -10.97 -8.51
CA LYS A 119 5.24 -10.63 -9.13
C LYS A 119 5.15 -9.68 -10.33
N GLY A 120 4.17 -8.79 -10.36
CA GLY A 120 4.12 -7.69 -11.34
C GLY A 120 5.42 -6.87 -11.39
N SER A 121 5.64 -6.15 -12.48
CA SER A 121 6.80 -5.26 -12.66
C SER A 121 6.66 -3.89 -12.02
N GLY A 122 5.51 -3.60 -11.41
CA GLY A 122 5.25 -2.32 -10.73
C GLY A 122 6.29 -1.99 -9.65
N THR A 123 6.42 -0.69 -9.36
CA THR A 123 7.43 -0.18 -8.42
C THR A 123 6.91 -0.21 -6.99
N ALA A 124 7.42 -1.10 -6.14
CA ALA A 124 6.97 -1.26 -4.76
C ALA A 124 8.08 -0.95 -3.75
N ASN A 125 7.87 0.03 -2.88
CA ASN A 125 8.83 0.43 -1.86
C ASN A 125 8.23 0.34 -0.44
N VAL A 126 9.02 -0.13 0.52
CA VAL A 126 8.62 -0.19 1.94
C VAL A 126 9.69 0.44 2.80
N TYR A 127 9.25 1.30 3.72
CA TYR A 127 10.10 2.06 4.63
C TYR A 127 9.61 1.88 6.07
N LEU A 128 10.46 1.35 6.95
CA LEU A 128 10.14 1.02 8.35
C LEU A 128 11.00 1.77 9.35
N ASP A 129 10.38 2.63 10.16
CA ASP A 129 11.10 3.32 11.22
C ASP A 129 11.52 2.35 12.34
N ALA A 130 12.26 2.89 13.32
CA ALA A 130 12.83 2.10 14.41
C ALA A 130 11.81 1.32 15.24
N ASN A 131 10.53 1.69 15.22
CA ASN A 131 9.49 1.06 16.01
C ASN A 131 8.49 0.29 15.15
N SER A 132 8.82 0.08 13.87
CA SER A 132 7.90 -0.51 12.90
C SER A 132 8.30 -1.93 12.51
N THR A 133 7.28 -2.71 12.15
CA THR A 133 7.43 -4.10 11.75
C THR A 133 6.67 -4.40 10.48
N TRP A 134 7.26 -5.22 9.61
CA TRP A 134 6.55 -5.88 8.51
C TRP A 134 6.64 -7.40 8.68
N SER A 135 5.50 -8.05 8.86
CA SER A 135 5.37 -9.51 8.88
C SER A 135 4.78 -9.99 7.56
N LEU A 136 5.49 -10.89 6.87
CA LEU A 136 5.01 -11.43 5.60
C LEU A 136 3.85 -12.41 5.83
N SER A 137 2.77 -12.23 5.09
CA SER A 137 1.69 -13.23 4.95
C SER A 137 1.87 -14.11 3.71
N GLY A 138 2.82 -13.78 2.83
CA GLY A 138 3.09 -14.45 1.57
C GLY A 138 4.41 -13.98 0.95
N ASP A 139 4.85 -14.68 -0.09
CA ASP A 139 6.01 -14.26 -0.90
C ASP A 139 5.80 -12.82 -1.39
N SER A 140 6.86 -12.01 -1.31
CA SER A 140 6.78 -10.57 -1.54
C SER A 140 7.94 -10.06 -2.40
N LYS A 141 7.67 -9.02 -3.20
CA LYS A 141 8.65 -8.32 -4.02
C LYS A 141 8.61 -6.82 -3.73
N ALA A 142 9.78 -6.26 -3.46
CA ALA A 142 9.97 -4.81 -3.29
C ALA A 142 11.17 -4.33 -4.11
N ASN A 143 11.09 -3.17 -4.74
CA ASN A 143 12.28 -2.53 -5.33
C ASN A 143 13.18 -2.01 -4.21
N VAL A 144 12.60 -1.33 -3.22
CA VAL A 144 13.35 -0.78 -2.08
C VAL A 144 12.77 -1.26 -0.76
N VAL A 145 13.66 -1.77 0.10
CA VAL A 145 13.38 -1.96 1.52
C VAL A 145 14.29 -1.03 2.33
N GLY A 146 13.68 -0.01 2.91
CA GLY A 146 14.34 0.97 3.77
C GLY A 146 14.10 0.69 5.24
N GLN A 147 15.18 0.49 6.01
CA GLN A 147 15.09 0.24 7.45
C GLN A 147 15.91 1.24 8.24
N LYS A 148 15.31 1.88 9.25
CA LYS A 148 16.09 2.61 10.26
C LYS A 148 16.79 1.56 11.14
N ARG A 149 18.14 1.55 11.12
CA ARG A 149 18.99 0.41 11.53
C ARG A 149 18.77 -0.15 12.94
N SER A 150 18.28 0.66 13.88
CA SER A 150 17.99 0.21 15.25
C SER A 150 16.48 0.08 15.43
N GLY A 151 15.99 -1.15 15.65
CA GLY A 151 14.64 -1.45 16.11
C GLY A 151 13.62 -1.91 15.05
N SER A 152 13.78 -1.54 13.78
CA SER A 152 12.87 -2.05 12.72
C SER A 152 13.04 -3.56 12.50
N SER A 153 11.94 -4.28 12.28
CA SER A 153 11.95 -5.73 12.03
C SER A 153 11.17 -6.13 10.78
N ILE A 154 11.66 -7.16 10.09
CA ILE A 154 10.93 -7.83 8.99
C ILE A 154 10.89 -9.31 9.31
N HIS A 155 9.69 -9.84 9.60
CA HIS A 155 9.45 -11.24 9.89
C HIS A 155 9.01 -11.93 8.61
N ARG A 156 9.77 -12.94 8.20
CA ARG A 156 9.53 -13.66 6.94
C ARG A 156 8.73 -14.95 7.14
N GLU A 157 8.71 -15.48 8.36
CA GLU A 157 8.27 -16.87 8.62
C GLU A 157 8.89 -17.82 7.58
N ASP A 158 8.07 -18.47 6.73
CA ASP A 158 8.49 -19.36 5.66
C ASP A 158 8.50 -18.72 4.25
N TYR A 159 8.27 -17.40 4.16
CA TYR A 159 8.11 -16.67 2.90
C TYR A 159 9.39 -15.98 2.41
N HIS A 160 9.47 -15.77 1.10
CA HIS A 160 10.57 -15.07 0.46
C HIS A 160 10.27 -13.58 0.30
N LEU A 161 11.24 -12.74 0.66
CA LEU A 161 11.24 -11.32 0.30
C LEU A 161 12.33 -11.05 -0.73
N GLY A 162 11.93 -10.92 -1.99
CA GLY A 162 12.81 -10.43 -3.04
C GLY A 162 12.90 -8.90 -2.97
N TYR A 163 14.13 -8.35 -2.96
CA TYR A 163 14.30 -6.92 -3.15
C TYR A 163 15.54 -6.52 -3.93
N GLU A 164 15.43 -5.43 -4.70
CA GLU A 164 16.51 -4.93 -5.56
C GLU A 164 17.52 -4.08 -4.78
N LYS A 165 17.04 -3.28 -3.81
CA LYS A 165 17.87 -2.36 -3.03
C LYS A 165 17.50 -2.34 -1.56
N LYS A 166 18.53 -2.36 -0.70
CA LYS A 166 18.41 -2.06 0.73
C LYS A 166 18.83 -0.62 1.01
N ALA A 167 17.95 0.17 1.62
CA ALA A 167 18.25 1.54 2.03
C ALA A 167 18.40 1.64 3.56
N THR A 168 19.39 2.41 4.03
CA THR A 168 19.67 2.59 5.47
C THR A 168 19.39 4.00 5.98
N LYS A 169 18.96 4.91 5.09
CA LYS A 169 18.55 6.28 5.37
C LYS A 169 17.43 6.64 4.40
N TRP A 170 16.32 7.14 4.93
CA TRP A 170 15.16 7.63 4.22
C TRP A 170 14.34 8.50 5.17
#